data_AF-A0A9X5EIA9-F1
#
_entry.id   AF-A0A9X5EIA9-F1
#
_cell.length_a   1.000
_cell.length_b   1.000
_cell.length_c   1.000
_cell.angle_alpha   90.00
_cell.angle_beta   90.00
_cell.angle_gamma   90.00
#
_symmetry.space_group_name_H-M   'P 1'
#
loop_
_entity.id
_entity.type
_entity.pdbx_description
1 polymer ?
#
loop_
_entity_poly.entity_id
_entity_poly.type
_entity_poly.pdbx_seq_one_letter_code
_entity_poly.pdbx_strand_id
1 'polypeptide(L)'
;MMRTSLVPCLAVFLLATTGAAGAQSVSVYKWTDASGTVHYTDQPPQGRNATRMTVKGGTEAAASPVAPQPGNEARLDAAEAATTTRNCDSARANLATLSSGSMLVDSTDPTASRRLRPDEIEAARRTAQADVDTYCGAGKK
;
A
#
# COMPACT_ATOMS: atom_id res chain seq x y z
N MET A 1 -44.01 -44.32 44.34
CA MET A 1 -44.06 -45.77 44.03
C MET A 1 -44.31 -45.95 42.54
N MET A 2 -43.51 -46.79 41.88
CA MET A 2 -43.37 -46.94 40.42
C MET A 2 -44.68 -47.33 39.71
N ARG A 3 -44.97 -46.73 38.54
CA ARG A 3 -46.04 -47.15 37.63
C ARG A 3 -45.67 -46.92 36.15
N THR A 4 -45.30 -48.00 35.46
CA THR A 4 -45.82 -48.52 34.15
C THR A 4 -46.75 -47.59 33.35
N SER A 5 -46.80 -47.49 32.01
CA SER A 5 -46.43 -48.38 30.90
C SER A 5 -46.81 -47.73 29.55
N LEU A 6 -46.27 -48.28 28.44
CA LEU A 6 -46.86 -48.47 27.10
C LEU A 6 -47.15 -47.31 26.11
N VAL A 7 -46.70 -47.59 24.86
CA VAL A 7 -46.79 -46.90 23.57
C VAL A 7 -48.23 -46.71 23.07
N PRO A 8 -48.53 -45.67 22.25
CA PRO A 8 -49.16 -45.97 20.95
C PRO A 8 -48.71 -45.07 19.77
N CYS A 9 -48.80 -45.67 18.57
CA CYS A 9 -48.78 -45.05 17.25
C CYS A 9 -49.70 -43.82 17.13
N LEU A 10 -49.29 -42.78 16.39
CA LEU A 10 -50.03 -42.25 15.22
C LEU A 10 -49.28 -41.09 14.55
N ALA A 11 -49.28 -41.10 13.21
CA ALA A 11 -48.70 -40.09 12.33
C ALA A 11 -49.42 -38.74 12.41
N VAL A 12 -48.67 -37.63 12.36
CA VAL A 12 -49.20 -36.32 11.91
C VAL A 12 -48.12 -35.62 11.07
N PHE A 13 -48.46 -35.45 9.79
CA PHE A 13 -47.85 -34.54 8.83
C PHE A 13 -47.70 -33.13 9.43
N LEU A 14 -46.49 -32.55 9.45
CA LEU A 14 -46.33 -31.12 9.71
C LEU A 14 -45.72 -30.42 8.49
N LEU A 15 -46.50 -29.42 8.07
CA LEU A 15 -46.42 -28.56 6.90
C LEU A 15 -45.14 -27.74 6.80
N ALA A 16 -44.70 -27.55 5.56
CA ALA A 16 -43.69 -26.59 5.14
C ALA A 16 -44.06 -25.14 5.50
N THR A 17 -43.09 -24.35 5.97
CA THR A 17 -42.98 -22.90 5.70
C THR A 17 -41.54 -22.44 5.95
N THR A 18 -40.62 -22.76 5.04
CA THR A 18 -39.32 -22.07 4.98
C THR A 18 -39.47 -20.88 4.05
N GLY A 19 -39.80 -19.72 4.61
CA GLY A 19 -39.57 -18.44 3.94
C GLY A 19 -38.12 -18.02 4.17
N ALA A 20 -37.38 -17.70 3.11
CA ALA A 20 -36.29 -16.72 3.19
C ALA A 20 -35.79 -16.29 1.80
N ALA A 21 -35.65 -14.96 1.69
CA ALA A 21 -34.73 -14.20 0.83
C ALA A 21 -35.03 -14.15 -0.67
N GLY A 22 -35.95 -13.26 -1.05
CA GLY A 22 -35.87 -12.61 -2.36
C GLY A 22 -34.58 -11.78 -2.43
N ALA A 23 -33.71 -12.09 -3.38
CA ALA A 23 -32.50 -11.32 -3.66
C ALA A 23 -32.89 -9.88 -4.05
N GLN A 24 -32.67 -8.93 -3.14
CA GLN A 24 -32.87 -7.51 -3.43
C GLN A 24 -31.70 -7.02 -4.28
N SER A 25 -31.93 -6.84 -5.56
CA SER A 25 -30.98 -6.23 -6.48
C SER A 25 -30.82 -4.75 -6.13
N VAL A 26 -29.74 -4.39 -5.44
CA VAL A 26 -29.38 -3.00 -5.18
C VAL A 26 -28.90 -2.36 -6.49
N SER A 27 -29.57 -1.27 -6.90
CA SER A 27 -29.19 -0.50 -8.08
C SER A 27 -28.40 0.73 -7.64
N VAL A 28 -27.14 0.83 -8.07
CA VAL A 28 -26.25 1.97 -7.79
C VAL A 28 -26.16 2.83 -9.04
N TYR A 29 -26.24 4.15 -8.92
CA TYR A 29 -26.14 5.08 -10.05
C TYR A 29 -24.79 5.76 -10.04
N LYS A 30 -24.09 5.70 -11.17
CA LYS A 30 -22.82 6.39 -11.40
C LYS A 30 -23.04 7.59 -12.32
N TRP A 31 -22.45 8.72 -11.97
CA TRP A 31 -22.38 9.90 -12.84
C TRP A 31 -21.10 10.69 -12.58
N THR A 32 -20.69 11.50 -13.56
CA THR A 32 -19.50 12.37 -13.44
C THR A 32 -19.97 13.82 -13.43
N ASP A 33 -19.45 14.62 -12.49
CA ASP A 33 -19.79 16.03 -12.40
C ASP A 33 -18.97 16.92 -13.34
N ALA A 34 -19.30 18.21 -13.37
CA ALA A 34 -18.63 19.20 -14.21
C ALA A 34 -17.14 19.40 -13.85
N SER A 35 -16.71 18.96 -12.66
CA SER A 35 -15.32 18.98 -12.22
C SER A 35 -14.55 17.70 -12.60
N GLY A 36 -15.21 16.73 -13.24
CA GLY A 36 -14.62 15.43 -13.58
C GLY A 36 -14.64 14.41 -12.45
N THR A 37 -15.30 14.71 -11.32
CA THR A 37 -15.39 13.80 -10.18
C THR A 37 -16.50 12.78 -10.39
N VAL A 38 -16.18 11.50 -10.17
CA VAL A 38 -17.12 10.39 -10.29
C VAL A 38 -17.85 10.19 -8.97
N HIS A 39 -19.18 10.21 -9.01
CA HIS A 39 -20.06 10.02 -7.87
C HIS A 39 -20.91 8.75 -8.01
N TYR A 40 -21.17 8.09 -6.88
CA TYR A 40 -22.02 6.90 -6.76
C TYR A 40 -23.13 7.16 -5.74
N THR A 41 -24.38 6.83 -6.08
CA THR A 41 -25.55 7.03 -5.20
C THR A 41 -26.53 5.88 -5.35
N ASP A 42 -27.18 5.51 -4.25
CA ASP A 42 -28.20 4.44 -4.24
C ASP A 42 -29.55 4.92 -4.82
N GLN A 43 -29.74 6.24 -4.91
CA GLN A 43 -30.95 6.87 -5.46
C GLN A 43 -30.63 7.67 -6.73
N PRO A 44 -31.49 7.66 -7.78
CA PRO A 44 -31.22 8.40 -9.01
C PRO A 44 -31.02 9.89 -8.75
N PRO A 45 -29.96 10.51 -9.29
CA PRO A 45 -29.75 11.95 -9.15
C PRO A 45 -30.81 12.72 -9.95
N GLN A 46 -31.43 13.72 -9.33
CA GLN A 46 -32.43 14.58 -9.97
C GLN A 46 -31.76 15.47 -11.04
N GLY A 47 -32.27 15.42 -12.27
CA GLY A 47 -31.85 16.32 -13.35
C GLY A 47 -30.46 16.04 -13.96
N ARG A 48 -29.88 14.84 -13.78
CA ARG A 48 -28.59 14.46 -14.39
C ARG A 48 -28.68 13.11 -15.09
N ASN A 49 -27.99 12.98 -16.22
CA ASN A 49 -27.83 11.69 -16.90
C ASN A 49 -26.93 10.80 -16.04
N ALA A 50 -27.50 9.78 -15.43
CA ALA A 50 -26.78 8.81 -14.62
C ALA A 50 -26.98 7.40 -15.16
N THR A 51 -25.91 6.61 -15.15
CA THR A 51 -25.96 5.21 -15.57
C THR A 51 -26.36 4.35 -14.37
N ARG A 52 -27.53 3.70 -14.45
CA ARG A 52 -27.96 2.70 -13.46
C ARG A 52 -27.08 1.46 -13.62
N MET A 53 -26.41 1.08 -12.55
CA MET A 53 -25.61 -0.14 -12.44
C MET A 53 -26.33 -1.08 -11.48
N THR A 54 -26.75 -2.24 -11.97
CA THR A 54 -27.27 -3.31 -11.10
C THR A 54 -26.07 -4.07 -10.54
N VAL A 55 -25.79 -3.89 -9.25
CA VAL A 55 -24.79 -4.71 -8.58
C VAL A 55 -25.48 -6.03 -8.22
N LYS A 56 -25.39 -7.01 -9.13
CA LYS A 56 -25.64 -8.38 -8.73
C LYS A 56 -24.60 -8.67 -7.65
N GLY A 57 -25.04 -9.06 -6.45
CA GLY A 57 -24.17 -9.55 -5.38
C GLY A 57 -23.46 -10.82 -5.84
N GLY A 58 -22.47 -10.64 -6.71
CA GLY A 58 -21.45 -11.60 -7.04
C GLY A 58 -20.34 -11.34 -6.04
N THR A 59 -20.04 -12.38 -5.28
CA THR A 59 -18.77 -12.65 -4.62
C THR A 59 -17.68 -11.71 -5.09
N GLU A 60 -17.15 -10.93 -4.14
CA GLU A 60 -15.76 -10.46 -4.08
C GLU A 60 -15.08 -10.55 -5.43
N ALA A 61 -14.97 -9.40 -6.13
CA ALA A 61 -14.18 -9.30 -7.35
C ALA A 61 -12.92 -10.11 -7.11
N ALA A 62 -12.83 -11.27 -7.76
CA ALA A 62 -11.73 -12.17 -7.53
C ALA A 62 -10.50 -11.32 -7.82
N ALA A 63 -9.78 -10.94 -6.76
CA ALA A 63 -8.41 -10.54 -6.88
C ALA A 63 -7.80 -11.76 -7.53
N SER A 64 -7.65 -11.71 -8.85
CA SER A 64 -6.82 -12.66 -9.54
C SER A 64 -5.52 -12.62 -8.76
N PRO A 65 -5.04 -13.75 -8.21
CA PRO A 65 -3.75 -13.75 -7.56
C PRO A 65 -2.80 -13.15 -8.58
N VAL A 66 -2.21 -12.00 -8.29
CA VAL A 66 -1.06 -11.55 -9.06
C VAL A 66 0.00 -12.59 -8.73
N ALA A 67 0.03 -13.65 -9.53
CA ALA A 67 1.13 -14.58 -9.49
C ALA A 67 2.40 -13.73 -9.70
N PRO A 68 3.44 -13.88 -8.87
CA PRO A 68 4.70 -13.18 -9.07
C PRO A 68 5.14 -13.46 -10.51
N GLN A 69 5.09 -12.43 -11.36
CA GLN A 69 5.61 -12.57 -12.71
C GLN A 69 7.13 -12.59 -12.58
N PRO A 70 7.82 -13.57 -13.17
CA PRO A 70 9.27 -13.75 -13.01
C PRO A 70 10.10 -12.52 -13.44
N GLY A 71 9.52 -11.60 -14.21
CA GLY A 71 10.17 -10.34 -14.59
C GLY A 71 10.04 -9.19 -13.58
N ASN A 72 9.14 -9.29 -12.59
CA ASN A 72 8.98 -8.25 -11.57
C ASN A 72 10.05 -8.38 -10.48
N GLU A 73 10.35 -9.59 -10.01
CA GLU A 73 11.40 -9.82 -9.01
C GLU A 73 12.78 -9.41 -9.56
N ALA A 74 13.14 -9.87 -10.75
CA ALA A 74 14.39 -9.47 -11.40
C ALA A 74 14.51 -7.95 -11.62
N ARG A 75 13.39 -7.25 -11.87
CA ARG A 75 13.38 -5.78 -11.99
C ARG A 75 13.56 -5.09 -10.64
N LEU A 76 12.98 -5.62 -9.56
CA LEU A 76 13.15 -5.10 -8.21
C LEU A 76 14.59 -5.29 -7.75
N ASP A 77 15.18 -6.47 -7.95
CA ASP A 77 16.58 -6.76 -7.62
C ASP A 77 17.55 -5.83 -8.36
N ALA A 78 17.31 -5.60 -9.66
CA ALA A 78 18.12 -4.67 -10.45
C ALA A 78 17.98 -3.22 -9.96
N ALA A 79 16.78 -2.79 -9.56
CA ALA A 79 16.54 -1.46 -9.03
C ALA A 79 17.20 -1.25 -7.65
N GLU A 80 17.19 -2.28 -6.81
CA GLU A 80 17.86 -2.27 -5.51
C GLU A 80 19.39 -2.27 -5.64
N ALA A 81 19.93 -3.07 -6.55
CA ALA A 81 21.37 -3.05 -6.87
C ALA A 81 21.82 -1.67 -7.40
N ALA A 82 21.03 -1.06 -8.29
CA ALA A 82 21.30 0.28 -8.81
C ALA A 82 21.21 1.35 -7.72
N THR A 83 20.30 1.20 -6.75
CA THR A 83 20.18 2.13 -5.61
C THR A 83 21.34 1.98 -4.65
N THR A 84 21.74 0.75 -4.33
CA THR A 84 22.92 0.45 -3.51
C THR A 84 24.18 1.07 -4.11
N THR A 85 24.37 0.92 -5.43
CA THR A 85 25.49 1.50 -6.15
C THR A 85 25.49 3.03 -6.04
N ARG A 86 24.36 3.68 -6.35
CA ARG A 86 24.23 5.15 -6.25
C ARG A 86 24.47 5.68 -4.84
N ASN A 87 24.01 4.97 -3.82
CA ASN A 87 24.20 5.37 -2.43
C ASN A 87 25.68 5.27 -2.03
N CYS A 88 26.35 4.19 -2.41
CA CYS A 88 27.79 4.04 -2.18
C CYS A 88 28.61 5.13 -2.89
N ASP A 89 28.31 5.42 -4.16
CA ASP A 89 29.00 6.46 -4.92
C ASP A 89 28.80 7.85 -4.31
N SER A 90 27.57 8.16 -3.89
CA SER A 90 27.25 9.43 -3.21
C SER A 90 27.96 9.55 -1.86
N ALA A 91 28.00 8.48 -1.06
CA ALA A 91 28.71 8.47 0.22
C ALA A 91 30.21 8.74 0.04
N ARG A 92 30.83 8.10 -0.96
CA ARG A 92 32.25 8.33 -1.31
C ARG A 92 32.50 9.76 -1.78
N ALA A 93 31.63 10.30 -2.62
CA ALA A 93 31.75 11.68 -3.10
C ALA A 93 31.62 12.70 -1.97
N ASN A 94 30.71 12.46 -1.01
CA ASN A 94 30.56 13.28 0.18
C ASN A 94 31.84 13.27 1.03
N LEU A 95 32.35 12.07 1.34
CA LEU A 95 33.60 11.91 2.09
C LEU A 95 34.80 12.60 1.41
N ALA A 96 34.88 12.48 0.08
CA ALA A 96 35.91 13.14 -0.71
C ALA A 96 35.80 14.67 -0.63
N THR A 97 34.58 15.22 -0.68
CA THR A 97 34.34 16.66 -0.53
C THR A 97 34.80 17.16 0.83
N LEU A 98 34.42 16.46 1.90
CA LEU A 98 34.81 16.75 3.28
C LEU A 98 36.32 16.62 3.52
N SER A 99 36.99 15.80 2.72
CA SER A 99 38.44 15.56 2.81
C SER A 99 39.27 16.41 1.84
N SER A 100 38.62 17.22 1.00
CA SER A 100 39.28 17.96 -0.09
C SER A 100 40.16 19.14 0.37
N GLY A 101 40.00 19.59 1.62
CA GLY A 101 40.66 20.79 2.14
C GLY A 101 40.05 22.12 1.66
N SER A 102 38.93 22.07 0.92
CA SER A 102 38.21 23.25 0.44
C SER A 102 37.48 23.99 1.56
N MET A 103 37.14 25.26 1.34
CA MET A 103 36.23 25.98 2.23
C MET A 103 34.82 25.42 2.09
N LEU A 104 34.29 24.85 3.16
CA LEU A 104 32.94 24.28 3.18
C LEU A 104 31.96 25.23 3.85
N VAL A 105 30.74 25.26 3.32
CA VAL A 105 29.63 26.09 3.80
C VAL A 105 28.49 25.16 4.20
N ASP A 106 27.83 25.50 5.31
CA ASP A 106 26.65 24.82 5.80
C ASP A 106 25.54 24.87 4.76
N SER A 107 25.10 23.70 4.31
CA SER A 107 24.07 23.56 3.28
C SER A 107 22.66 23.44 3.87
N THR A 108 22.50 23.43 5.20
CA THR A 108 21.19 23.33 5.86
C THR A 108 20.38 24.61 5.77
N ASP A 109 21.05 25.76 5.71
CA ASP A 109 20.45 27.06 5.43
C ASP A 109 21.16 27.72 4.24
N PRO A 110 20.57 27.64 3.03
CA PRO A 110 21.16 28.19 1.82
C PRO A 110 21.24 29.73 1.84
N THR A 111 20.57 30.39 2.78
CA THR A 111 20.58 31.86 2.92
C THR A 111 21.66 32.35 3.90
N ALA A 112 22.13 31.49 4.80
CA ALA A 112 23.04 31.88 5.86
C ALA A 112 24.53 31.87 5.47
N SER A 113 24.91 31.29 4.32
CA SER A 113 26.31 31.20 3.81
C SER A 113 27.37 31.00 4.91
N ARG A 114 27.05 30.17 5.91
CA ARG A 114 27.86 30.00 7.12
C ARG A 114 28.96 28.99 6.87
N ARG A 115 30.22 29.38 7.05
CA ARG A 115 31.35 28.45 6.94
C ARG A 115 31.30 27.38 8.03
N LEU A 116 31.61 26.14 7.67
CA LEU A 116 31.84 25.07 8.65
C LEU A 116 33.19 25.28 9.35
N ARG A 117 33.21 25.01 10.66
CA ARG A 117 34.42 25.02 11.48
C ARG A 117 35.16 23.67 11.40
N PRO A 118 36.46 23.61 11.74
CA PRO A 118 37.25 22.37 11.67
C PRO A 118 36.64 21.21 12.48
N ASP A 119 36.09 21.47 13.66
CA ASP A 119 35.41 20.47 14.49
C ASP A 119 34.15 19.90 13.81
N GLU A 120 33.39 20.76 13.12
CA GLU A 120 32.19 20.36 12.38
C GLU A 120 32.55 19.54 11.14
N ILE A 121 33.61 19.93 10.41
CA ILE A 121 34.13 19.19 9.27
C ILE A 121 34.61 17.80 9.71
N GLU A 122 35.33 17.71 10.83
CA GLU A 122 35.79 16.42 11.35
C GLU A 122 34.62 15.51 11.76
N ALA A 123 33.61 16.07 12.44
CA ALA A 123 32.41 15.34 12.79
C ALA A 123 31.68 14.83 11.54
N ALA A 124 31.48 15.71 10.55
CA ALA A 124 30.87 15.34 9.27
C ALA A 124 31.68 14.26 8.53
N ARG A 125 33.02 14.32 8.59
CA ARG A 125 33.89 13.31 7.99
C ARG A 125 33.74 11.95 8.65
N ARG A 126 33.64 11.89 9.98
CA ARG A 126 33.35 10.63 10.69
C ARG A 126 32.00 10.04 10.28
N THR A 127 30.97 10.87 10.19
CA THR A 127 29.65 10.43 9.70
C THR A 127 29.74 9.93 8.25
N ALA A 128 30.37 10.68 7.36
CA ALA A 128 30.52 10.28 5.96
C ALA A 128 31.33 8.99 5.79
N GLN A 129 32.32 8.74 6.66
CA GLN A 129 33.03 7.46 6.68
C GLN A 129 32.10 6.31 7.09
N ALA A 130 31.27 6.49 8.12
CA ALA A 130 30.28 5.49 8.53
C ALA A 130 29.23 5.24 7.44
N ASP A 131 28.85 6.28 6.68
CA ASP A 131 27.95 6.15 5.53
C ASP A 131 28.61 5.34 4.41
N VAL A 132 29.90 5.56 4.12
CA VAL A 132 30.65 4.75 3.16
C VAL A 132 30.68 3.29 3.61
N ASP A 133 30.96 3.02 4.88
CA ASP A 133 31.00 1.66 5.41
C ASP A 133 29.63 0.96 5.30
N THR A 134 28.55 1.71 5.56
CA THR A 134 27.16 1.23 5.50
C THR A 134 26.73 0.96 4.05
N TYR A 135 26.82 1.96 3.17
CA TYR A 135 26.25 1.88 1.82
C TYR A 135 27.14 1.08 0.85
N CYS A 136 28.46 1.08 1.04
CA CYS A 136 29.38 0.30 0.21
C CYS A 136 29.61 -1.12 0.75
N GLY A 137 29.25 -1.40 2.01
CA GLY A 137 29.33 -2.73 2.62
C GLY A 137 28.12 -3.63 2.36
N ALA A 138 26.97 -3.04 2.00
CA ALA A 138 25.68 -3.73 1.86
C ALA A 138 25.66 -4.88 0.81
N GLY A 139 26.58 -4.89 -0.15
CA GLY A 139 26.72 -5.95 -1.15
C GLY A 139 27.63 -7.12 -0.78
N LYS A 140 28.20 -7.15 0.44
CA LYS A 140 29.08 -8.24 0.93
C LYS A 140 28.36 -9.23 1.85
N LYS A 141 27.18 -9.72 1.46
CA LYS A 141 26.49 -10.80 2.15
C LYS A 141 26.51 -12.06 1.30
#